data_AF-A0A8T4R6V1-F1
#
_entry.id   AF-A0A8T4R6V1-F1
#
_cell.length_a   1.000
_cell.length_b   1.000
_cell.length_c   1.000
_cell.angle_alpha   90.00
_cell.angle_beta   90.00
_cell.angle_gamma   90.00
#
_symmetry.space_group_name_H-M   'P 1'
#
loop_
_entity.id
_entity.type
_entity.pdbx_description
1 polymer ?
#
loop_
_entity_poly.entity_id
_entity_poly.type
_entity_poly.pdbx_seq_one_letter_code
_entity_poly.pdbx_strand_id
1 'polypeptide(L)'
;MFKTKKLWLKGGIIALAVCLILGLFYLFAYFPIIDKIYAADIEAYGGTPEWTTTIPILTGHFFPLVSHFILPYGFLCEFKNPICTYWAAEEALTVEEKQNCITETVEGTPGCCVEQTMQPTEFCANVSEIVGFGGLTLLLFGIYFALGAGIGITIQKVKQKNIKK
;
A
#
# COMPACT_ATOMS: atom_id res chain seq x y z
N MET A 1 18.92 1.93 -30.94
CA MET A 1 19.77 2.39 -29.83
C MET A 1 20.03 1.33 -28.73
N PHE A 2 19.29 0.21 -28.66
CA PHE A 2 19.48 -0.82 -27.61
C PHE A 2 20.68 -1.76 -27.81
N LYS A 3 21.14 -2.00 -29.06
CA LYS A 3 22.17 -3.01 -29.36
C LYS A 3 23.52 -2.75 -28.70
N THR A 4 23.92 -1.50 -28.48
CA THR A 4 25.24 -1.09 -27.95
C THR A 4 25.37 -1.09 -26.42
N LYS A 5 24.28 -1.26 -25.66
CA LYS A 5 24.32 -1.24 -24.18
C LYS A 5 24.88 -2.54 -23.58
N LYS A 6 25.59 -2.42 -22.44
CA LYS A 6 26.10 -3.55 -21.63
C LYS A 6 24.96 -4.49 -21.21
N LEU A 7 25.24 -5.79 -21.11
CA LEU A 7 24.22 -6.82 -20.87
C LEU A 7 23.45 -6.64 -19.55
N TRP A 8 24.15 -6.21 -18.49
CA TRP A 8 23.53 -5.92 -17.18
C TRP A 8 22.48 -4.80 -17.27
N LEU A 9 22.77 -3.73 -18.03
CA LEU A 9 21.86 -2.60 -18.20
C LEU A 9 20.63 -3.00 -19.03
N LYS A 10 20.80 -3.88 -20.02
CA LYS A 10 19.68 -4.46 -20.78
C LYS A 10 18.79 -5.33 -19.87
N GLY A 11 19.40 -6.18 -19.06
CA GLY A 11 18.69 -7.03 -18.09
C GLY A 11 17.87 -6.21 -17.10
N GLY A 12 18.47 -5.14 -16.55
CA GLY A 12 17.76 -4.22 -15.66
C GLY A 12 16.58 -3.51 -16.33
N ILE A 13 16.73 -2.99 -17.55
CA ILE A 13 15.62 -2.31 -18.25
C ILE A 13 14.50 -3.30 -18.61
N ILE A 14 14.83 -4.52 -19.06
CA ILE A 14 13.82 -5.56 -19.34
C ILE A 14 13.06 -5.92 -18.07
N ALA A 15 13.76 -6.11 -16.95
CA ALA A 15 13.13 -6.40 -15.67
C ALA A 15 12.19 -5.27 -15.22
N LEU A 16 12.58 -4.00 -15.39
CA LEU A 16 11.70 -2.85 -15.14
C LEU A 16 10.46 -2.84 -16.03
N ALA A 17 10.60 -3.15 -17.32
CA ALA A 17 9.47 -3.20 -18.23
C ALA A 17 8.49 -4.32 -17.87
N VAL A 18 9.00 -5.51 -17.52
CA VAL A 18 8.19 -6.64 -17.04
C VAL A 18 7.49 -6.27 -15.73
N CYS A 19 8.22 -5.63 -14.81
CA CYS A 19 7.70 -5.13 -13.54
C CYS A 19 6.51 -4.16 -13.77
N LEU A 20 6.65 -3.19 -14.67
CA LEU A 20 5.56 -2.27 -15.03
C LEU A 20 4.34 -2.98 -15.63
N ILE A 21 4.55 -3.91 -16.57
CA ILE A 21 3.45 -4.66 -17.21
C ILE A 21 2.69 -5.49 -16.17
N LEU A 22 3.41 -6.16 -15.26
CA LEU A 22 2.81 -6.93 -14.18
C LEU A 22 2.03 -6.04 -13.21
N GLY A 23 2.59 -4.87 -12.84
CA GLY A 23 1.88 -3.89 -12.02
C GLY A 23 0.54 -3.45 -12.65
N LEU A 24 0.54 -3.16 -13.96
CA LEU A 24 -0.67 -2.82 -14.70
C LEU A 24 -1.66 -3.99 -14.75
N PHE A 25 -1.18 -5.22 -14.96
CA PHE A 25 -2.03 -6.41 -14.93
C PHE A 25 -2.70 -6.58 -13.57
N TYR A 26 -1.96 -6.39 -12.47
CA TYR A 26 -2.52 -6.51 -11.13
C TYR A 26 -3.60 -5.46 -10.87
N LEU A 27 -3.33 -4.20 -11.21
CA LEU A 27 -4.25 -3.07 -11.00
C LEU A 27 -5.52 -3.14 -11.85
N PHE A 28 -5.40 -3.48 -13.14
CA PHE A 28 -6.52 -3.35 -14.09
C PHE A 28 -7.23 -4.66 -14.41
N ALA A 29 -6.63 -5.81 -14.11
CA ALA A 29 -7.25 -7.11 -14.36
C ALA A 29 -7.41 -7.91 -13.07
N TYR A 30 -6.31 -8.18 -12.34
CA TYR A 30 -6.35 -9.10 -11.21
C TYR A 30 -7.25 -8.63 -10.07
N PHE A 31 -6.99 -7.47 -9.47
CA PHE A 31 -7.77 -6.96 -8.34
C PHE A 31 -9.25 -6.75 -8.68
N PRO A 32 -9.61 -6.13 -9.82
CA PRO A 32 -11.03 -5.99 -10.20
C PRO A 32 -11.75 -7.33 -10.39
N ILE A 33 -11.04 -8.39 -10.81
CA ILE A 33 -11.63 -9.73 -10.91
C ILE A 33 -11.83 -10.32 -9.51
N ILE A 34 -10.84 -10.20 -8.62
CA ILE A 34 -10.95 -10.68 -7.23
C ILE A 34 -12.10 -9.96 -6.51
N ASP A 35 -12.21 -8.63 -6.60
CA ASP A 35 -13.27 -7.86 -5.97
C ASP A 35 -14.66 -8.31 -6.43
N LYS A 36 -14.81 -8.67 -7.71
CA LYS A 36 -16.07 -9.19 -8.25
C LYS A 36 -16.38 -10.60 -7.77
N ILE A 37 -15.38 -11.47 -7.68
CA ILE A 37 -15.55 -12.86 -7.22
C ILE A 37 -15.90 -12.89 -5.72
N TYR A 38 -15.27 -12.02 -4.93
CA TYR A 38 -15.37 -11.98 -3.48
C TYR A 38 -16.26 -10.84 -2.95
N ALA A 39 -17.14 -10.28 -3.78
CA ALA A 39 -17.99 -9.15 -3.40
C ALA A 39 -18.83 -9.44 -2.14
N ALA A 40 -19.39 -10.65 -2.04
CA ALA A 40 -20.17 -11.08 -0.89
C ALA A 40 -19.32 -11.22 0.40
N ASP A 41 -18.08 -11.68 0.26
CA ASP A 41 -17.16 -11.80 1.40
C ASP A 41 -16.64 -10.42 1.84
N ILE A 42 -16.43 -9.48 0.91
CA ILE A 42 -16.09 -8.10 1.22
C ILE A 42 -17.22 -7.43 2.00
N GLU A 43 -18.47 -7.65 1.60
CA GLU A 43 -19.65 -7.11 2.30
C GLU A 43 -19.82 -7.72 3.70
N ALA A 44 -19.58 -9.03 3.85
CA ALA A 44 -19.77 -9.73 5.12
C ALA A 44 -18.60 -9.58 6.11
N TYR A 45 -17.36 -9.49 5.62
CA TYR A 45 -16.14 -9.57 6.43
C TYR A 45 -15.21 -8.35 6.26
N GLY A 46 -15.58 -7.38 5.42
CA GLY A 46 -14.83 -6.13 5.24
C GLY A 46 -13.56 -6.25 4.39
N GLY A 47 -13.34 -7.38 3.69
CA GLY A 47 -12.15 -7.56 2.87
C GLY A 47 -12.15 -8.84 2.04
N THR A 48 -11.18 -8.95 1.13
CA THR A 48 -10.94 -10.17 0.36
C THR A 48 -10.18 -11.20 1.19
N PRO A 49 -10.34 -12.51 0.94
CA PRO A 49 -9.60 -13.53 1.67
C PRO A 49 -8.07 -13.36 1.53
N GLU A 50 -7.33 -13.50 2.63
CA GLU A 50 -5.87 -13.27 2.66
C GLU A 50 -5.08 -14.08 1.60
N TRP A 51 -5.56 -15.30 1.30
CA TRP A 51 -4.91 -16.19 0.34
C TRP A 51 -4.90 -15.63 -1.10
N THR A 52 -5.77 -14.67 -1.42
CA THR A 52 -5.79 -14.00 -2.73
C THR A 52 -4.47 -13.30 -3.02
N THR A 53 -3.73 -12.86 -2.01
CA THR A 53 -2.40 -12.25 -2.19
C THR A 53 -1.25 -13.27 -2.20
N THR A 54 -1.50 -14.53 -1.84
CA THR A 54 -0.45 -15.56 -1.67
C THR A 54 0.22 -15.95 -2.99
N ILE A 55 -0.55 -16.12 -4.06
CA ILE A 55 0.00 -16.51 -5.38
C ILE A 55 0.97 -15.45 -5.91
N PRO A 56 0.63 -14.14 -5.92
CA PRO A 56 1.58 -13.09 -6.26
C PRO A 56 2.85 -13.12 -5.41
N ILE A 57 2.73 -13.30 -4.09
CA ILE A 57 3.88 -13.35 -3.18
C ILE A 57 4.81 -14.52 -3.52
N LEU A 58 4.26 -15.72 -3.70
CA LEU A 58 5.02 -16.93 -4.04
C LEU A 58 5.73 -16.82 -5.39
N THR A 59 5.11 -16.10 -6.34
CA THR A 59 5.70 -15.87 -7.66
C THR A 59 6.67 -14.69 -7.69
N GLY A 60 6.94 -14.07 -6.53
CA GLY A 60 7.85 -12.93 -6.41
C GLY A 60 7.29 -11.66 -7.02
N HIS A 61 5.97 -11.57 -7.20
CA HIS A 61 5.24 -10.37 -7.59
C HIS A 61 4.84 -9.61 -6.34
N PHE A 62 5.72 -8.74 -5.87
CA PHE A 62 5.51 -8.00 -4.62
C PHE A 62 4.60 -6.77 -4.77
N PHE A 63 4.06 -6.50 -5.97
CA PHE A 63 3.11 -5.40 -6.21
C PHE A 63 1.89 -5.41 -5.29
N PRO A 64 1.26 -6.56 -4.99
CA PRO A 64 0.13 -6.61 -4.06
C PRO A 64 0.48 -6.29 -2.61
N LEU A 65 1.76 -6.42 -2.21
CA LEU A 65 2.20 -5.95 -0.90
C LEU A 65 2.26 -4.42 -0.88
N VAL A 66 2.62 -3.77 -1.99
CA VAL A 66 2.66 -2.29 -2.08
C VAL A 66 1.30 -1.66 -1.91
N SER A 67 0.27 -2.27 -2.47
CA SER A 67 -1.10 -1.78 -2.34
C SER A 67 -1.64 -1.88 -0.92
N HIS A 68 -1.02 -2.67 -0.04
CA HIS A 68 -1.45 -2.84 1.35
C HIS A 68 -0.53 -2.17 2.38
N PHE A 69 0.75 -1.97 2.06
CA PHE A 69 1.68 -1.25 2.91
C PHE A 69 1.66 0.26 2.60
N ILE A 70 0.60 0.93 3.06
CA ILE A 70 0.68 2.37 3.29
C ILE A 70 1.53 2.57 4.56
N LEU A 71 2.56 3.43 4.49
CA LEU A 71 3.36 3.75 5.67
C LEU A 71 2.41 4.18 6.81
N PRO A 72 2.53 3.62 8.02
CA PRO A 72 1.68 4.02 9.13
C PRO A 72 1.79 5.53 9.32
N TYR A 73 0.64 6.22 9.32
CA TYR A 73 0.57 7.69 9.30
C TYR A 73 1.46 8.35 10.37
N GLY A 74 1.69 7.69 11.50
CA GLY A 74 2.55 8.18 12.56
C GLY A 74 4.03 8.36 12.23
N PHE A 75 4.52 7.87 11.09
CA PHE A 75 5.90 8.12 10.66
C PHE A 75 6.08 9.46 9.94
N LEU A 76 5.02 9.98 9.32
CA LEU A 76 5.06 11.20 8.49
C LEU A 76 4.10 12.29 8.97
N CYS A 77 3.15 11.96 9.84
CA CYS A 77 2.11 12.87 10.30
C CYS A 77 2.10 13.04 11.81
N GLU A 78 1.92 14.29 12.23
CA GLU A 78 1.53 14.62 13.59
C GLU A 78 0.01 14.44 13.73
N PHE A 79 -0.41 13.72 14.77
CA PHE A 79 -1.81 13.52 15.10
C PHE A 79 -2.31 14.76 15.87
N LYS A 80 -3.03 15.65 15.18
CA LYS A 80 -3.46 16.95 15.73
C LYS A 80 -4.96 17.16 15.77
N ASN A 81 -5.72 16.39 15.00
CA ASN A 81 -7.16 16.56 14.92
C ASN A 81 -7.85 15.56 15.85
N PRO A 82 -8.52 16.00 16.92
CA PRO A 82 -9.34 15.10 17.72
C PRO A 82 -10.56 14.69 16.89
N ILE A 83 -10.80 13.38 16.78
CA ILE A 83 -12.00 12.83 16.18
C ILE A 83 -12.73 12.03 17.25
N CYS A 84 -14.04 12.24 17.32
CA CYS A 84 -14.87 11.51 18.25
C CYS A 84 -14.99 10.04 17.83
N THR A 85 -14.47 9.12 18.64
CA THR A 85 -14.61 7.67 18.41
C THR A 85 -15.79 7.08 19.14
N TYR A 86 -16.24 7.73 20.21
CA TYR A 86 -17.43 7.32 20.92
C TYR A 86 -18.32 8.52 21.22
N TRP A 87 -19.49 8.52 20.60
CA TRP A 87 -20.54 9.51 20.79
C TRP A 87 -21.68 8.90 21.59
N ALA A 88 -22.21 9.65 22.56
CA ALA A 88 -23.38 9.26 23.33
C ALA A 88 -24.38 10.41 23.40
N ALA A 89 -25.68 10.07 23.30
CA ALA A 89 -26.75 11.03 23.50
C ALA A 89 -26.71 11.60 24.93
N GLU A 90 -27.07 12.87 25.09
CA GLU A 90 -26.92 13.58 26.38
C GLU A 90 -27.71 12.93 27.53
N GLU A 91 -28.79 12.25 27.18
CA GLU A 91 -29.67 11.51 28.08
C GLU A 91 -29.10 10.17 28.56
N ALA A 92 -28.12 9.60 27.86
CA ALA A 92 -27.48 8.33 28.20
C ALA A 92 -26.22 8.48 29.08
N LEU A 93 -25.74 9.72 29.29
CA LEU A 93 -24.52 10.01 30.03
C LEU A 93 -24.75 10.05 31.54
N THR A 94 -23.78 9.52 32.28
CA THR A 94 -23.67 9.71 33.73
C THR A 94 -23.32 11.16 34.08
N VAL A 95 -23.50 11.53 35.35
CA VAL A 95 -23.20 12.89 35.84
C VAL A 95 -21.73 13.28 35.64
N GLU A 96 -20.82 12.31 35.74
CA GLU A 96 -19.37 12.51 35.58
C GLU A 96 -18.99 12.70 34.09
N GLU A 97 -19.59 11.93 33.18
CA GLU A 97 -19.38 12.09 31.74
C GLU A 97 -19.94 13.43 31.21
N LYS A 98 -21.01 13.94 31.82
CA LYS A 98 -21.55 15.28 31.50
C LYS A 98 -20.60 16.42 31.86
N GLN A 99 -19.79 16.27 32.91
CA GLN A 99 -18.84 17.32 33.32
C GLN A 99 -17.64 17.46 32.38
N ASN A 100 -17.25 16.37 31.72
CA ASN A 100 -16.15 16.33 30.76
C ASN A 100 -16.64 16.28 29.29
N CYS A 101 -17.94 16.49 29.07
CA CYS A 101 -18.55 16.42 27.75
C CYS A 101 -18.08 17.55 26.84
N ILE A 102 -17.56 17.19 25.67
CA ILE A 102 -17.45 18.09 24.53
C ILE A 102 -18.72 17.92 23.70
N THR A 103 -19.61 18.91 23.77
CA THR A 103 -20.89 18.86 23.09
C THR A 103 -20.68 18.97 21.58
N GLU A 104 -21.17 17.97 20.85
CA GLU A 104 -21.12 17.92 19.38
C GLU A 104 -22.48 17.51 18.82
N THR A 105 -22.81 18.00 17.64
CA THR A 105 -24.02 17.62 16.91
C THR A 105 -23.63 16.70 15.76
N VAL A 106 -24.01 15.43 15.87
CA VAL A 106 -23.78 14.43 14.82
C VAL A 106 -25.13 14.11 14.18
N GLU A 107 -25.22 14.24 12.86
CA GLU A 107 -26.45 13.98 12.08
C GLU A 107 -27.70 14.73 12.60
N GLY A 108 -27.52 15.91 13.20
CA GLY A 108 -28.59 16.74 13.74
C GLY A 108 -29.05 16.39 15.15
N THR A 109 -28.42 15.40 15.80
CA THR A 109 -28.70 15.03 17.20
C THR A 109 -27.64 15.61 18.14
N PRO A 110 -28.01 16.40 19.15
CA PRO A 110 -27.07 16.87 20.16
C PRO A 110 -26.63 15.71 21.06
N GLY A 111 -25.34 15.60 21.30
CA GLY A 111 -24.78 14.64 22.25
C GLY A 111 -23.36 15.00 22.65
N CYS A 112 -22.67 14.05 23.25
CA CYS A 112 -21.34 14.25 23.79
C CYS A 112 -20.35 13.31 23.14
N CYS A 113 -19.20 13.88 22.82
CA CYS A 113 -18.04 13.07 22.55
C CYS A 113 -17.42 12.56 23.85
N VAL A 114 -17.45 11.25 24.06
CA VAL A 114 -16.98 10.58 25.27
C VAL A 114 -15.53 10.12 25.12
N GLU A 115 -15.12 9.75 23.92
CA GLU A 115 -13.74 9.36 23.61
C GLU A 115 -13.27 10.01 22.32
N GLN A 116 -12.05 10.55 22.35
CA GLN A 116 -11.40 11.15 21.20
C GLN A 116 -10.13 10.39 20.86
N THR A 117 -9.94 10.10 19.58
CA THR A 117 -8.62 9.71 19.07
C THR A 117 -8.04 10.84 18.26
N MET A 118 -6.74 11.05 18.42
CA MET A 118 -6.03 12.00 17.58
C MET A 118 -5.81 11.35 16.22
N GLN A 119 -6.26 11.99 15.16
CA GLN A 119 -6.03 11.59 13.77
C GLN A 119 -5.12 12.61 13.06
N PRO A 120 -4.37 12.16 12.04
CA PRO A 120 -3.65 13.09 11.16
C PRO A 120 -4.64 14.00 10.44
N THR A 121 -4.19 15.18 10.01
CA THR A 121 -5.00 16.03 9.14
C THR A 121 -5.27 15.32 7.81
N GLU A 122 -6.42 15.54 7.18
CA GLU A 122 -6.73 14.94 5.86
C GLU A 122 -5.63 15.21 4.83
N PHE A 123 -5.09 16.43 4.83
CA PHE A 123 -3.96 16.80 4.01
C PHE A 123 -2.74 15.91 4.27
N CYS A 124 -2.40 15.70 5.55
CA CYS A 124 -1.24 14.87 5.90
C CYS A 124 -1.49 13.39 5.60
N ALA A 125 -2.69 12.89 5.88
CA ALA A 125 -3.07 11.51 5.55
C ALA A 125 -2.89 11.23 4.05
N ASN A 126 -3.41 12.13 3.20
CA ASN A 126 -3.28 12.01 1.76
C ASN A 126 -1.81 12.12 1.28
N VAL A 127 -1.04 13.05 1.84
CA VAL A 127 0.40 13.17 1.52
C VAL A 127 1.19 11.94 1.96
N SER A 128 0.94 11.42 3.16
CA SER A 128 1.58 10.21 3.69
C SER A 128 1.28 8.99 2.83
N GLU A 129 0.04 8.87 2.35
CA GLU A 129 -0.37 7.82 1.43
C GLU A 129 0.36 7.91 0.09
N ILE A 130 0.39 9.09 -0.52
CA ILE A 130 1.11 9.31 -1.79
C ILE A 130 2.62 9.06 -1.64
N VAL A 131 3.23 9.57 -0.57
CA VAL A 131 4.67 9.42 -0.32
C VAL A 131 5.01 7.96 0.00
N GLY A 132 4.20 7.30 0.82
CA GLY A 132 4.36 5.88 1.14
C GLY A 132 4.26 5.01 -0.11
N PHE A 133 3.21 5.22 -0.89
CA PHE A 133 3.00 4.49 -2.15
C PHE A 133 4.12 4.77 -3.16
N GLY A 134 4.50 6.03 -3.35
CA GLY A 134 5.57 6.43 -4.25
C GLY A 134 6.94 5.87 -3.85
N GLY A 135 7.27 5.96 -2.55
CA GLY A 135 8.53 5.43 -2.01
C GLY A 135 8.65 3.92 -2.17
N LEU A 136 7.58 3.19 -1.85
CA LEU A 136 7.57 1.73 -1.93
C LEU A 136 7.53 1.23 -3.39
N THR A 137 6.88 1.97 -4.29
CA THR A 137 6.94 1.73 -5.74
C THR A 137 8.36 1.92 -6.29
N LEU A 138 9.05 3.01 -5.92
CA LEU A 138 10.43 3.26 -6.33
C LEU A 138 11.40 2.20 -5.79
N LEU A 139 11.21 1.78 -4.54
CA LEU A 139 11.99 0.70 -3.93
C LEU A 139 11.86 -0.59 -4.75
N LEU A 140 10.64 -0.96 -5.14
CA LEU A 140 10.40 -2.15 -5.96
C LEU A 140 11.02 -2.06 -7.33
N PHE A 141 10.88 -0.93 -8.02
CA PHE A 141 11.60 -0.71 -9.28
C PHE A 141 13.11 -0.87 -9.09
N GLY A 142 13.67 -0.36 -7.99
CA GLY A 142 15.07 -0.59 -7.62
C GLY A 142 15.43 -2.07 -7.46
N ILE A 143 14.62 -2.83 -6.73
CA ILE A 143 14.82 -4.27 -6.49
C ILE A 143 14.76 -5.05 -7.81
N TYR A 144 13.72 -4.86 -8.63
CA TYR A 144 13.59 -5.56 -9.92
C TYR A 144 14.72 -5.20 -10.88
N PHE A 145 15.12 -3.92 -10.92
CA PHE A 145 16.27 -3.50 -11.71
C PHE A 145 17.56 -4.19 -11.24
N ALA A 146 17.81 -4.24 -9.92
CA ALA A 146 18.99 -4.88 -9.35
C ALA A 146 19.03 -6.39 -9.65
N LEU A 147 17.89 -7.08 -9.55
CA LEU A 147 17.77 -8.51 -9.91
C LEU A 147 18.05 -8.73 -11.40
N GLY A 148 17.41 -7.95 -12.29
CA GLY A 148 17.65 -8.02 -13.73
C GLY A 148 19.10 -7.71 -14.11
N ALA A 149 19.71 -6.71 -13.46
CA ALA A 149 21.11 -6.37 -13.61
C ALA A 149 22.03 -7.52 -13.17
N GLY A 150 21.78 -8.12 -12.02
CA GLY A 150 22.55 -9.26 -11.48
C GLY A 150 22.52 -10.48 -12.39
N ILE A 151 21.34 -10.82 -12.94
CA ILE A 151 21.19 -11.88 -13.94
C ILE A 151 22.03 -11.55 -15.19
N GLY A 152 21.94 -10.30 -15.67
CA GLY A 152 22.71 -9.85 -16.84
C GLY A 152 24.23 -9.91 -16.62
N ILE A 153 24.73 -9.58 -15.42
CA ILE A 153 26.14 -9.74 -15.04
C ILE A 153 26.54 -11.22 -15.07
N THR A 154 25.72 -12.09 -14.49
CA THR A 154 26.00 -13.54 -14.40
C THR A 154 26.11 -14.15 -15.79
N ILE A 155 25.16 -13.86 -16.68
CA ILE A 155 25.19 -14.31 -18.08
C ILE A 155 26.46 -13.80 -18.78
N GLN A 156 26.84 -12.54 -18.56
CA GLN A 156 28.03 -11.96 -19.17
C GLN A 156 29.31 -12.66 -18.69
N LYS A 157 29.42 -12.97 -17.40
CA LYS A 157 30.55 -13.74 -16.83
C LYS A 157 30.61 -15.17 -17.39
N VAL A 158 29.47 -15.86 -17.50
CA VAL A 158 29.39 -17.22 -18.06
C VAL A 158 29.82 -17.24 -19.53
N LYS A 159 29.34 -16.29 -20.35
CA LYS A 159 29.76 -16.17 -21.75
C LYS A 159 31.26 -15.93 -21.89
N GLN A 160 31.85 -15.06 -21.07
CA GLN A 160 33.30 -14.82 -21.11
C GLN A 160 34.12 -16.05 -20.69
N LYS A 161 33.62 -16.85 -19.74
CA LYS A 161 34.28 -18.08 -19.30
C LYS A 161 34.24 -19.19 -20.37
N ASN A 162 33.15 -19.29 -21.13
CA ASN A 162 33.01 -20.26 -22.22
C ASN A 162 33.80 -19.89 -23.49
N ILE A 163 34.10 -18.61 -23.73
CA ILE A 163 34.90 -18.17 -24.89
C ILE A 163 36.41 -18.36 -24.65
N LYS A 164 36.85 -18.40 -23.37
CA LYS A 164 38.24 -18.61 -22.98
C LYS A 164 38.61 -20.10 -22.80
N LYS A 165 37.67 -21.01 -23.04
CA LYS A 165 37.87 -22.46 -23.02
C LYS A 165 37.90 -22.97 -24.45
#